data_AF-A0A955YYS5-F1
#
_entry.id   AF-A0A955YYS5-F1
#
_cell.length_a   1.000
_cell.length_b   1.000
_cell.length_c   1.000
_cell.angle_alpha   90.00
_cell.angle_beta   90.00
_cell.angle_gamma   90.00
#
_symmetry.space_group_name_H-M   'P 1'
#
loop_
_entity.id
_entity.type
_entity.pdbx_description
1 polymer ?
#
loop_
_entity_poly.entity_id
_entity_poly.type
_entity_poly.pdbx_seq_one_letter_code
_entity_poly.pdbx_strand_id
1 'polypeptide(L)'
;MSPSRAALFSKAERGITAAFLAYASWFTLRYLLIAAGTVPYPYQLEWMEGGILETVARVGNGEPLYVAPSIDYVSYVYTPLYYYLGALFTAIGGLALPPLRLLSLLATLATSILITLFIHRETGSKKWAALGAPLFLA
;
A
#
# COMPACT_ATOMS: atom_id res chain seq x y z
N MET A 1 -39.82 10.97 16.73
CA MET A 1 -38.65 11.59 17.42
C MET A 1 -38.91 13.09 17.53
N SER A 2 -38.66 13.75 18.67
CA SER A 2 -38.88 15.21 18.76
C SER A 2 -37.90 15.96 17.84
N PRO A 3 -38.29 17.11 17.26
CA PRO A 3 -37.42 17.90 16.39
C PRO A 3 -36.06 18.25 17.01
N SER A 4 -36.05 18.48 18.33
CA SER A 4 -34.83 18.75 19.11
C SER A 4 -33.86 17.57 19.15
N ARG A 5 -34.37 16.33 19.28
CA ARG A 5 -33.56 15.12 19.29
C ARG A 5 -32.95 14.86 17.91
N ALA A 6 -33.72 14.99 16.83
CA ALA A 6 -33.22 14.81 15.46
C ALA A 6 -32.08 15.79 15.11
N ALA A 7 -32.20 17.06 15.53
CA ALA A 7 -31.14 18.05 15.33
C ALA A 7 -29.84 17.70 16.08
N LEU A 8 -29.95 17.22 17.32
CA LEU A 8 -28.83 16.72 18.13
C LEU A 8 -28.10 15.56 17.45
N PHE A 9 -28.84 14.55 16.97
CA PHE A 9 -28.23 13.41 16.24
C PHE A 9 -27.49 13.87 14.98
N SER A 10 -28.06 14.79 14.20
CA SER A 10 -27.40 15.32 13.00
C SER A 10 -26.10 16.10 13.29
N LYS A 11 -26.02 16.76 14.46
CA LYS A 11 -24.82 17.48 14.89
C LYS A 11 -23.75 16.51 15.37
N ALA A 12 -24.15 15.50 16.16
CA ALA A 12 -23.26 14.45 16.63
C ALA A 12 -22.65 13.66 15.46
N GLU A 13 -23.46 13.26 14.47
CA GLU A 13 -22.99 12.54 13.29
C GLU A 13 -21.95 13.34 12.49
N ARG A 14 -22.20 14.64 12.30
CA ARG A 14 -21.25 15.54 11.62
C ARG A 14 -19.95 15.70 12.40
N GLY A 15 -20.05 15.87 13.72
CA GLY A 15 -18.88 15.97 14.61
C GLY A 15 -18.02 14.70 14.57
N ILE A 16 -18.65 13.53 14.69
CA ILE A 16 -17.97 12.23 14.60
C ILE A 16 -17.30 12.08 13.23
N THR A 17 -18.03 12.33 12.13
CA THR A 17 -17.45 12.22 10.79
C THR A 17 -16.25 13.15 10.62
N ALA A 18 -16.35 14.40 11.07
CA ALA A 18 -15.26 15.36 10.97
C ALA A 18 -14.03 14.93 11.77
N ALA A 19 -14.22 14.39 12.98
CA ALA A 19 -13.14 13.85 13.80
C ALA A 19 -12.46 12.65 13.12
N PHE A 20 -13.23 11.73 12.55
CA PHE A 20 -12.69 10.59 11.79
C PHE A 20 -11.91 11.04 10.55
N LEU A 21 -12.45 11.98 9.77
CA LEU A 21 -11.76 12.55 8.61
C LEU A 21 -10.45 13.23 9.01
N ALA A 22 -10.44 13.99 10.11
CA ALA A 22 -9.24 14.66 10.60
C ALA A 22 -8.18 13.66 11.04
N TYR A 23 -8.55 12.64 11.84
CA TYR A 23 -7.64 11.60 12.29
C TYR A 23 -7.07 10.79 11.12
N ALA A 24 -7.93 10.37 10.20
CA ALA A 24 -7.51 9.57 9.06
C ALA A 24 -6.62 10.38 8.09
N SER A 25 -6.89 11.68 7.92
CA SER A 25 -6.01 12.58 7.16
C SER A 25 -4.65 12.75 7.83
N TRP A 26 -4.63 12.91 9.16
CA TRP A 26 -3.39 12.97 9.94
C TRP A 26 -2.58 11.68 9.80
N PHE A 27 -3.23 10.52 9.92
CA PHE A 27 -2.56 9.23 9.74
C PHE A 27 -2.01 9.08 8.31
N THR A 28 -2.81 9.39 7.29
CA THR A 28 -2.39 9.35 5.88
C THR A 28 -1.13 10.18 5.67
N LEU A 29 -1.10 11.41 6.22
CA LEU A 29 0.09 12.25 6.15
C LEU A 29 1.29 11.61 6.84
N ARG A 30 1.12 11.03 8.04
CA ARG A 30 2.19 10.33 8.77
C ARG A 30 2.71 9.13 7.98
N TYR A 31 1.83 8.33 7.40
CA TYR A 31 2.18 7.21 6.53
C TYR A 31 3.04 7.69 5.35
N LEU A 32 2.61 8.73 4.64
CA LEU A 32 3.35 9.27 3.50
C LEU A 32 4.72 9.83 3.90
N LEU A 33 4.82 10.51 5.05
CA LEU A 33 6.09 11.01 5.57
C LEU A 33 7.06 9.87 5.92
N ILE A 34 6.56 8.79 6.54
CA ILE A 34 7.36 7.60 6.83
C ILE A 34 7.81 6.96 5.52
N ALA A 35 6.88 6.72 4.59
CA ALA A 35 7.18 6.14 3.28
C ALA A 35 8.24 6.96 2.52
N ALA A 36 8.18 8.29 2.58
CA ALA A 36 9.18 9.16 1.94
C ALA A 36 10.60 8.99 2.52
N GLY A 37 10.73 8.66 3.81
CA GLY A 37 12.01 8.31 4.43
C GLY A 37 12.43 6.85 4.21
N THR A 38 11.46 5.93 4.16
CA THR A 38 11.66 4.48 4.00
C THR A 38 12.09 4.11 2.59
N VAL A 39 11.44 4.67 1.56
CA VAL A 39 11.71 4.31 0.15
C VAL A 39 13.17 4.49 -0.24
N PRO A 40 13.83 5.65 -0.01
CA PRO A 40 15.23 5.84 -0.40
C PRO A 40 16.25 5.20 0.54
N TYR A 41 15.82 4.66 1.70
CA TYR A 41 16.75 4.12 2.68
C TYR A 41 17.51 2.89 2.10
N PRO A 42 18.84 2.88 2.08
CA PRO A 42 19.59 1.91 1.28
C PRO A 42 19.72 0.53 1.92
N TYR A 43 19.44 0.40 3.21
CA TYR A 43 19.59 -0.87 3.94
C TYR A 43 18.24 -1.56 4.15
N GLN A 44 18.30 -2.86 4.43
CA GLN A 44 17.13 -3.66 4.76
C GLN A 44 16.48 -3.14 6.04
N LEU A 45 15.16 -2.96 5.98
CA LEU A 45 14.30 -2.64 7.11
C LEU A 45 13.49 -3.86 7.53
N GLU A 46 13.26 -4.79 6.60
CA GLU A 46 12.50 -6.01 6.80
C GLU A 46 13.33 -7.21 6.31
N TRP A 47 13.25 -8.35 7.02
CA TRP A 47 14.17 -9.47 6.88
C TRP A 47 14.06 -10.20 5.53
N MET A 48 12.91 -10.11 4.84
CA MET A 48 12.68 -10.75 3.55
C MET A 48 13.14 -9.89 2.37
N GLU A 49 13.35 -8.59 2.56
CA GLU A 49 13.68 -7.65 1.47
C GLU A 49 14.89 -8.11 0.64
N GLY A 50 15.90 -8.69 1.30
CA GLY A 50 17.07 -9.25 0.62
C GLY A 50 16.74 -10.40 -0.32
N GLY A 51 16.04 -11.41 0.19
CA GLY A 51 15.65 -12.55 -0.64
C GLY A 51 14.65 -12.16 -1.74
N ILE A 52 13.82 -11.15 -1.50
CA ILE A 52 12.92 -10.61 -2.55
C ILE A 52 13.77 -9.97 -3.65
N LEU A 53 14.78 -9.16 -3.31
CA LEU A 53 15.68 -8.56 -4.29
C LEU A 53 16.45 -9.62 -5.07
N GLU A 54 16.92 -10.69 -4.42
CA GLU A 54 17.57 -11.83 -5.07
C GLU A 54 16.61 -12.55 -6.03
N THR A 55 15.37 -12.79 -5.61
CA THR A 55 14.34 -13.41 -6.45
C THR A 55 13.98 -12.53 -7.65
N VAL A 56 13.93 -11.21 -7.46
CA VAL A 56 13.75 -10.24 -8.56
C VAL A 56 14.93 -10.27 -9.52
N ALA A 57 16.18 -10.32 -9.01
CA ALA A 57 17.38 -10.41 -9.84
C ALA A 57 17.34 -11.68 -10.71
N ARG A 58 16.98 -12.82 -10.10
CA ARG A 58 16.80 -14.11 -10.77
C ARG A 58 15.80 -14.02 -11.92
N VAL A 59 14.63 -13.43 -11.68
CA VAL A 59 13.62 -13.19 -12.73
C VAL A 59 14.15 -12.27 -13.82
N GLY A 60 14.86 -11.21 -13.45
CA GLY A 60 15.49 -10.29 -14.40
C GLY A 60 16.53 -10.96 -15.31
N ASN A 61 17.20 -12.00 -14.81
CA ASN A 61 18.15 -12.82 -15.57
C ASN A 61 17.47 -13.89 -16.44
N GLY A 62 16.14 -14.01 -16.41
CA GLY A 62 15.40 -15.04 -17.14
C GLY A 62 15.52 -16.43 -16.53
N GLU A 63 15.95 -16.54 -15.28
CA GLU A 63 16.08 -17.83 -14.59
C GLU A 63 14.71 -18.31 -14.06
N PRO A 64 14.49 -19.64 -13.99
CA PRO A 64 13.23 -20.21 -13.51
C PRO A 64 13.03 -19.93 -12.01
N LEU A 65 11.84 -19.41 -11.66
CA LEU A 65 11.51 -18.97 -10.31
C LEU A 65 11.15 -20.10 -9.35
N TYR A 66 10.32 -21.07 -9.77
CA TYR A 66 9.95 -22.22 -8.95
C TYR A 66 10.76 -23.43 -9.40
N VAL A 67 11.81 -23.76 -8.65
CA VAL A 67 12.69 -24.89 -8.91
C VAL A 67 12.83 -25.75 -7.66
N ALA A 68 13.36 -26.96 -7.80
CA ALA A 68 13.73 -27.77 -6.65
C ALA A 68 14.75 -26.99 -5.78
N PRO A 69 14.58 -26.94 -4.45
CA PRO A 69 15.51 -26.25 -3.56
C PRO A 69 16.94 -26.78 -3.71
N SER A 70 17.92 -25.87 -3.73
CA SER A 70 19.35 -26.18 -3.73
C SER A 70 20.10 -25.34 -2.69
N ILE A 71 21.42 -25.54 -2.58
CA ILE A 71 22.28 -24.70 -1.74
C ILE A 71 22.36 -23.25 -2.25
N ASP A 72 22.16 -23.05 -3.55
CA ASP A 72 22.29 -21.74 -4.20
C ASP A 72 20.99 -20.96 -4.20
N TYR A 73 19.84 -21.63 -4.23
CA TYR A 73 18.55 -20.96 -4.33
C TYR A 73 17.40 -21.78 -3.75
N VAL A 74 16.55 -21.08 -2.99
CA VAL A 74 15.28 -21.61 -2.50
C VAL A 74 14.19 -20.62 -2.84
N SER A 75 13.22 -21.04 -3.65
CA SER A 75 12.09 -20.22 -4.04
C SER A 75 11.22 -19.85 -2.85
N TYR A 76 10.84 -18.57 -2.74
CA TYR A 76 9.73 -18.21 -1.89
C TYR A 76 8.41 -18.74 -2.43
N VAL A 77 7.53 -19.16 -1.52
CA VAL A 77 6.21 -19.72 -1.83
C VAL A 77 5.16 -18.59 -2.00
N TYR A 78 5.45 -17.62 -2.86
CA TYR A 78 4.54 -16.51 -3.19
C TYR A 78 4.26 -16.46 -4.68
N THR A 79 3.12 -15.86 -5.05
CA THR A 79 2.73 -15.61 -6.44
C THR A 79 3.71 -14.68 -7.16
N PRO A 80 3.95 -14.85 -8.48
CA PRO A 80 5.14 -14.29 -9.10
C PRO A 80 4.98 -12.85 -9.61
N LEU A 81 3.77 -12.27 -9.57
CA LEU A 81 3.49 -10.95 -10.14
C LEU A 81 4.41 -9.86 -9.58
N TYR A 82 4.65 -9.87 -8.27
CA TYR A 82 5.54 -8.90 -7.65
C TYR A 82 6.98 -9.02 -8.16
N TYR A 83 7.48 -10.23 -8.39
CA TYR A 83 8.85 -10.43 -8.86
C TYR A 83 9.04 -9.94 -10.29
N TYR A 84 8.06 -10.15 -11.18
CA TYR A 84 8.10 -9.63 -12.55
C TYR A 84 8.01 -8.11 -12.61
N LEU A 85 7.09 -7.50 -11.84
CA LEU A 85 7.02 -6.05 -11.75
C LEU A 85 8.26 -5.47 -11.07
N GLY A 86 8.79 -6.15 -10.07
CA GLY A 86 10.04 -5.81 -9.41
C GLY A 86 11.19 -5.76 -10.40
N ALA A 87 11.32 -6.76 -11.27
CA ALA A 87 12.36 -6.81 -12.30
C ALA A 87 12.28 -5.62 -13.26
N LEU A 88 11.06 -5.21 -13.66
CA LEU A 88 10.84 -4.01 -14.46
C LEU A 88 11.28 -2.74 -13.73
N PHE A 89 10.96 -2.60 -12.45
CA PHE A 89 11.34 -1.44 -11.64
C PHE A 89 12.86 -1.39 -11.41
N THR A 90 13.50 -2.52 -11.13
CA THR A 90 14.96 -2.61 -10.95
C THR A 90 15.72 -2.43 -12.26
N ALA A 91 15.12 -2.75 -13.41
CA ALA A 91 15.72 -2.46 -14.72
C ALA A 91 15.86 -0.94 -14.97
N ILE A 92 14.97 -0.12 -14.39
CA ILE A 92 15.00 1.35 -14.53
C ILE A 92 15.77 2.00 -13.38
N GLY A 93 15.48 1.60 -12.14
CA GLY A 93 16.01 2.22 -10.93
C GLY A 93 17.29 1.57 -10.37
N GLY A 94 17.82 0.56 -11.05
CA GLY A 94 18.95 -0.26 -10.60
C GLY A 94 18.52 -1.42 -9.69
N LEU A 95 19.38 -2.44 -9.60
CA LEU A 95 19.16 -3.59 -8.72
C LEU A 95 19.44 -3.22 -7.26
N ALA A 96 18.43 -2.63 -6.61
CA ALA A 96 18.50 -2.16 -5.24
C ALA A 96 17.11 -2.22 -4.56
N LEU A 97 17.06 -1.95 -3.25
CA LEU A 97 15.80 -1.92 -2.48
C LEU A 97 14.85 -0.76 -2.86
N PRO A 98 15.30 0.47 -3.14
CA PRO A 98 14.39 1.60 -3.37
C PRO A 98 13.37 1.40 -4.51
N PRO A 99 13.74 0.83 -5.69
CA PRO A 99 12.76 0.55 -6.75
C PRO A 99 11.64 -0.41 -6.32
N LEU A 100 11.97 -1.42 -5.51
CA LEU A 100 11.00 -2.38 -4.98
C LEU A 100 10.07 -1.76 -3.94
N ARG A 101 10.61 -0.89 -3.07
CA ARG A 101 9.80 -0.12 -2.12
C ARG A 101 8.90 0.88 -2.82
N LEU A 102 9.38 1.50 -3.90
CA LEU A 102 8.55 2.37 -4.73
C LEU A 102 7.39 1.58 -5.36
N LEU A 103 7.65 0.39 -5.90
CA LEU A 103 6.60 -0.50 -6.41
C LEU A 103 5.55 -0.82 -5.33
N SER A 104 5.98 -1.19 -4.12
CA SER A 104 5.07 -1.46 -2.99
C SER A 104 4.26 -0.23 -2.57
N LEU A 105 4.88 0.96 -2.55
CA LEU A 105 4.20 2.21 -2.26
C LEU A 105 3.14 2.53 -3.32
N LEU A 106 3.48 2.40 -4.61
CA LEU A 106 2.54 2.62 -5.71
C LEU A 106 1.38 1.63 -5.66
N ALA A 107 1.63 0.36 -5.36
CA ALA A 107 0.58 -0.65 -5.20
C ALA A 107 -0.35 -0.32 -4.01
N THR A 108 0.21 0.17 -2.90
CA THR A 108 -0.57 0.60 -1.73
C THR A 108 -1.46 1.80 -2.07
N LEU A 109 -0.91 2.81 -2.76
CA LEU A 109 -1.68 3.98 -3.20
C LEU A 109 -2.74 3.62 -4.24
N ALA A 110 -2.43 2.74 -5.20
CA ALA A 110 -3.40 2.26 -6.17
C ALA A 110 -4.56 1.53 -5.49
N THR A 111 -4.25 0.68 -4.50
CA THR A 111 -5.27 -0.04 -3.71
C THR A 111 -6.16 0.93 -2.92
N SER A 112 -5.57 1.95 -2.29
CA SER A 112 -6.34 2.94 -1.52
C SER A 112 -7.29 3.76 -2.42
N ILE A 113 -6.84 4.10 -3.63
CA ILE A 113 -7.66 4.75 -4.66
C ILE A 113 -8.79 3.82 -5.10
N LEU A 114 -8.50 2.55 -5.41
CA LEU A 114 -9.51 1.58 -5.82
C LEU A 114 -10.58 1.37 -4.74
N ILE A 115 -10.21 1.30 -3.47
CA ILE A 115 -11.15 1.24 -2.33
C ILE A 115 -12.06 2.46 -2.32
N THR A 116 -11.48 3.67 -2.47
CA THR A 116 -12.25 4.93 -2.51
C THR A 116 -13.24 4.95 -3.66
N LEU A 117 -12.80 4.53 -4.86
CA LEU A 117 -13.65 4.44 -6.05
C LEU A 117 -14.76 3.42 -5.87
N PHE A 118 -14.46 2.27 -5.27
CA PHE A 118 -15.42 1.22 -5.00
C PHE A 118 -16.50 1.69 -4.02
N ILE A 119 -16.12 2.34 -2.91
CA ILE A 119 -17.07 2.91 -1.95
C ILE A 119 -17.96 3.96 -2.63
N HIS A 120 -17.41 4.81 -3.49
CA HIS A 120 -18.21 5.79 -4.21
C HIS A 120 -19.23 5.11 -5.14
N ARG A 121 -18.79 4.07 -5.87
CA ARG A 121 -19.64 3.30 -6.79
C ARG A 121 -20.81 2.64 -6.07
N GLU A 122 -20.57 2.02 -4.93
CA GLU A 122 -21.60 1.27 -4.20
C GLU A 122 -22.54 2.17 -3.38
N THR A 123 -22.06 3.32 -2.89
CA THR A 123 -22.85 4.18 -1.98
C THR A 123 -23.41 5.45 -2.62
N GLY A 124 -22.86 5.89 -3.75
CA GLY A 124 -23.12 7.22 -4.33
C GLY A 124 -22.62 8.40 -3.50
N SER A 125 -22.02 8.16 -2.32
CA SER A 125 -21.68 9.18 -1.34
C SER A 125 -20.21 9.58 -1.43
N LYS A 126 -19.95 10.86 -1.75
CA LYS A 126 -18.59 11.43 -1.71
C LYS A 126 -18.02 11.46 -0.29
N LYS A 127 -18.87 11.65 0.72
CA LYS A 127 -18.50 11.67 2.15
C LYS A 127 -17.91 10.32 2.57
N TRP A 128 -18.57 9.22 2.21
CA TRP A 128 -18.12 7.87 2.57
C TRP A 128 -16.92 7.44 1.71
N ALA A 129 -16.90 7.81 0.44
CA ALA A 129 -15.74 7.55 -0.43
C ALA A 129 -14.47 8.21 0.11
N ALA A 130 -14.55 9.47 0.57
CA ALA A 130 -13.40 10.20 1.13
C ALA A 130 -12.77 9.53 2.36
N LEU A 131 -13.49 8.63 3.04
CA LEU A 131 -12.98 7.86 4.17
C LEU A 131 -12.24 6.58 3.74
N GLY A 132 -12.40 6.12 2.51
CA GLY A 132 -11.86 4.85 2.02
C GLY A 132 -10.34 4.75 2.08
N ALA A 133 -9.64 5.60 1.34
CA ALA A 133 -8.18 5.61 1.31
C ALA A 133 -7.57 5.86 2.70
N PRO A 134 -8.01 6.87 3.48
CA PRO A 134 -7.45 7.12 4.80
C PRO A 134 -7.63 5.98 5.80
N LEU A 135 -8.76 5.26 5.76
CA LEU A 135 -8.98 4.09 6.64
C LEU A 135 -8.14 2.88 6.23
N PHE A 136 -7.89 2.69 4.94
CA PHE A 136 -7.02 1.61 4.47
C PHE A 136 -5.55 1.86 4.83
N LEU A 137 -5.13 3.14 4.82
CA LEU A 137 -3.77 3.52 5.14
C LEU A 137 -3.50 3.59 6.65
N ALA A 138 -4.54 3.64 7.50
CA ALA A 138 -4.47 3.73 8.96
C ALA A 138 -4.31 2.36 9.64
#